data_AF-A0A7C9ESA4-F1
#
_entry.id   AF-A0A7C9ESA4-F1
#
_cell.length_a   1.000
_cell.length_b   1.000
_cell.length_c   1.000
_cell.angle_alpha   90.00
_cell.angle_beta   90.00
_cell.angle_gamma   90.00
#
_symmetry.space_group_name_H-M   'P 1'
#
loop_
_entity.id
_entity.type
_entity.pdbx_description
1 polymer ?
#
loop_
_entity_poly.entity_id
_entity_poly.type
_entity_poly.pdbx_seq_one_letter_code
_entity_poly.pdbx_strand_id
1 'polypeptide(L)'
;DVTAEENTMSADVPCTTASDHTARKSIKAGEKASEELIKSWKESGFSSLIVAGPEMDVWSIMQKLLPLLSYSASFAIYHQYLQPLADCMHNLQIGKMAIGLQILEPWLREYQVLP
;
A
#
# COMPACT_ATOMS: atom_id res chain seq x y z
N ASP A 1 -54.75 -11.64 -19.79
CA ASP A 1 -53.56 -11.57 -18.92
C ASP A 1 -52.95 -10.19 -19.12
N VAL A 2 -52.88 -9.42 -18.03
CA VAL A 2 -52.51 -8.00 -18.01
C VAL A 2 -50.99 -7.88 -18.01
N THR A 3 -50.41 -7.12 -18.92
CA THR A 3 -48.98 -6.78 -18.88
C THR A 3 -48.82 -5.27 -18.73
N ALA A 4 -48.17 -4.90 -17.64
CA ALA A 4 -47.94 -3.55 -17.16
C ALA A 4 -46.84 -2.82 -17.97
N GLU A 5 -46.95 -1.49 -17.95
CA GLU A 5 -45.93 -0.54 -18.40
C GLU A 5 -44.66 -0.64 -17.54
N GLU A 6 -43.48 -0.45 -18.14
CA GLU A 6 -42.48 0.42 -17.51
C GLU A 6 -41.57 1.08 -18.55
N ASN A 7 -41.55 2.40 -18.49
CA ASN A 7 -40.71 3.34 -19.20
C ASN A 7 -39.33 3.38 -18.52
N THR A 8 -38.24 3.20 -19.26
CA THR A 8 -36.91 3.56 -18.74
C THR A 8 -36.07 4.24 -19.82
N MET A 9 -36.04 5.55 -19.66
CA MET A 9 -35.17 6.55 -20.29
C MET A 9 -33.72 6.08 -20.31
N SER A 10 -33.12 6.02 -21.50
CA SER A 10 -31.66 5.95 -21.66
C SER A 10 -31.10 7.37 -21.57
N ALA A 11 -30.21 7.60 -20.61
CA ALA A 11 -29.39 8.81 -20.57
C ALA A 11 -27.94 8.41 -20.29
N ASP A 12 -27.09 8.72 -21.27
CA ASP A 12 -25.63 8.62 -21.21
C ASP A 12 -25.05 9.37 -20.01
N VAL A 13 -24.08 8.75 -19.32
CA VAL A 13 -23.12 9.48 -18.49
C VAL A 13 -21.71 8.98 -18.84
N PRO A 14 -20.90 9.76 -19.58
CA PRO A 14 -19.51 9.46 -19.81
C PRO A 14 -18.70 9.88 -18.59
N CYS A 15 -18.17 8.91 -17.84
CA CYS A 15 -17.20 9.22 -16.79
C CYS A 15 -15.81 9.42 -17.42
N THR A 16 -15.60 10.61 -17.97
CA THR A 16 -14.27 11.17 -18.20
C THR A 16 -13.72 11.62 -16.85
N THR A 17 -12.78 10.87 -16.27
CA THR A 17 -11.87 11.40 -15.26
C THR A 17 -10.50 11.53 -15.88
N ALA A 18 -10.05 12.79 -15.91
CA ALA A 18 -8.85 13.26 -16.55
C ALA A 18 -7.61 12.52 -16.02
N SER A 19 -6.88 11.91 -16.95
CA SER A 19 -5.54 11.40 -16.68
C SER A 19 -4.56 12.58 -16.72
N ASP A 20 -4.39 13.26 -15.58
CA ASP A 20 -3.33 14.25 -15.41
C ASP A 20 -1.97 13.53 -15.28
N HIS A 21 -1.41 13.15 -16.43
CA HIS A 21 -0.01 12.76 -16.56
C HIS A 21 0.90 13.99 -16.45
N THR A 22 0.90 14.67 -15.30
CA THR A 22 1.91 15.69 -15.03
C THR A 22 3.20 14.99 -14.63
N ALA A 23 4.28 15.30 -15.36
CA ALA A 23 5.61 14.74 -15.16
C ALA A 23 6.05 14.97 -13.70
N ARG A 24 5.98 13.92 -12.88
CA ARG A 24 6.43 13.95 -11.49
C ARG A 24 7.95 14.08 -11.49
N LYS A 25 8.44 15.28 -11.21
CA LYS A 25 9.87 15.52 -10.94
C LYS A 25 10.30 14.58 -9.82
N SER A 26 11.43 13.90 -10.00
CA SER A 26 11.98 12.99 -9.00
C SER A 26 12.29 13.77 -7.72
N ILE A 27 11.51 13.54 -6.67
CA ILE A 27 11.78 14.07 -5.33
C ILE A 27 13.09 13.45 -4.87
N LYS A 28 14.06 14.27 -4.45
CA LYS A 28 15.32 13.75 -3.93
C LYS A 28 15.06 13.11 -2.57
N ALA A 29 15.65 11.93 -2.33
CA ALA A 29 15.52 11.25 -1.06
C ALA A 29 16.01 12.17 0.09
N GLY A 30 15.18 12.36 1.11
CA GLY A 30 15.49 13.21 2.27
C GLY A 30 15.05 14.68 2.15
N GLU A 31 14.50 15.10 1.01
CA GLU A 31 13.88 16.43 0.89
C GLU A 31 12.60 16.50 1.73
N LYS A 32 12.49 17.53 2.57
CA LYS A 32 11.29 17.73 3.39
C LYS A 32 10.10 18.03 2.48
N ALA A 33 9.00 17.31 2.66
CA ALA A 33 7.78 17.56 1.93
C ALA A 33 7.21 18.96 2.24
N SER A 34 6.58 19.59 1.23
CA SER A 34 5.82 20.82 1.44
C SER A 34 4.68 20.59 2.44
N GLU A 35 4.37 21.61 3.24
CA GLU A 35 3.30 21.56 4.24
C GLU A 35 1.93 21.24 3.63
N GLU A 36 1.68 21.71 2.42
CA GLU A 36 0.47 21.43 1.65
C GLU A 36 0.35 19.93 1.31
N LEU A 37 1.47 19.32 0.94
CA LEU A 37 1.57 17.89 0.65
C LEU A 37 1.33 17.06 1.92
N ILE A 38 1.93 17.46 3.04
CA ILE A 38 1.72 16.81 4.34
C ILE A 38 0.25 16.86 4.76
N LYS A 39 -0.43 17.99 4.55
CA LYS A 39 -1.87 18.12 4.83
C LYS A 39 -2.69 17.19 3.93
N SER A 40 -2.41 17.19 2.63
CA SER A 40 -3.11 16.31 1.68
C SER A 40 -2.98 14.82 2.05
N TRP A 41 -1.79 14.35 2.43
CA TRP A 41 -1.59 12.97 2.85
C TRP A 41 -2.28 12.60 4.16
N LYS A 42 -2.44 13.56 5.09
CA LYS A 42 -3.21 13.33 6.32
C LYS A 42 -4.70 13.15 6.03
N GLU A 43 -5.21 13.80 4.99
CA GLU A 43 -6.61 13.73 4.59
C GLU A 43 -6.89 12.51 3.70
N SER A 44 -6.02 12.20 2.74
CA SER A 44 -6.21 11.10 1.79
C SER A 44 -5.66 9.75 2.25
N GLY A 45 -4.68 9.77 3.15
CA GLY A 45 -3.82 8.63 3.46
C GLY A 45 -2.85 8.27 2.33
N PHE A 46 -1.90 7.39 2.61
CA PHE A 46 -1.01 6.78 1.62
C PHE A 46 -1.64 5.54 0.99
N SER A 47 -1.40 5.35 -0.32
CA SER A 47 -1.92 4.19 -1.08
C SER A 47 -1.14 2.90 -0.84
N SER A 48 0.13 3.00 -0.44
CA SER A 48 1.02 1.86 -0.22
C SER A 48 2.19 2.23 0.68
N LEU A 49 2.72 1.28 1.43
CA LEU A 49 3.86 1.47 2.33
C LEU A 49 4.95 0.41 2.10
N ILE A 50 6.20 0.86 2.01
CA ILE A 50 7.38 -0.03 1.95
C ILE A 50 8.32 0.37 3.08
N VAL A 51 8.72 -0.58 3.91
CA VAL A 51 9.70 -0.36 4.98
C VAL A 51 10.90 -1.28 4.78
N ALA A 52 12.08 -0.67 4.67
CA ALA A 52 13.35 -1.37 4.60
C ALA A 52 14.33 -0.66 5.54
N GLY A 53 14.56 -1.27 6.70
CA GLY A 53 15.45 -0.73 7.73
C GLY A 53 15.79 -1.82 8.76
N PRO A 54 17.01 -2.38 8.75
CA PRO A 54 17.36 -3.50 9.62
C PRO A 54 17.66 -3.08 11.08
N GLU A 55 18.01 -1.81 11.31
CA GLU A 55 18.41 -1.31 12.64
C GLU A 55 17.22 -0.84 13.50
N MET A 56 16.01 -0.90 12.95
CA MET A 56 14.83 -0.29 13.54
C MET A 56 13.82 -1.34 13.97
N ASP A 57 13.17 -1.12 15.12
CA ASP A 57 12.09 -1.99 15.55
C ASP A 57 10.89 -1.88 14.60
N VAL A 58 10.66 -2.96 13.86
CA VAL A 58 9.63 -3.08 12.84
C VAL A 58 8.26 -2.78 13.43
N TRP A 59 7.96 -3.31 14.62
CA TRP A 59 6.65 -3.16 15.25
C TRP A 59 6.38 -1.71 15.65
N SER A 60 7.31 -1.07 16.34
CA SER A 60 7.19 0.35 16.74
C SER A 60 6.96 1.28 15.56
N ILE A 61 7.54 0.97 14.40
CA ILE A 61 7.35 1.76 13.18
C ILE A 61 5.99 1.46 12.56
N MET A 62 5.58 0.20 12.49
CA MET A 62 4.27 -0.18 11.96
C MET A 62 3.13 0.49 12.73
N GLN A 63 3.22 0.58 14.06
CA GLN A 63 2.23 1.29 14.86
C GLN A 63 2.10 2.77 14.50
N LYS A 64 3.19 3.41 14.06
CA LYS A 64 3.20 4.83 13.65
C LYS A 64 2.78 5.04 12.20
N LEU A 65 3.10 4.09 11.32
CA LEU A 65 2.89 4.23 9.88
C LEU A 65 1.54 3.67 9.40
N LEU A 66 1.02 2.60 10.01
CA LEU A 66 -0.26 2.01 9.62
C LEU A 66 -1.43 2.99 9.66
N PRO A 67 -1.56 3.89 10.67
CA PRO A 67 -2.65 4.86 10.69
C PRO A 67 -2.59 5.91 9.56
N LEU A 68 -1.45 6.03 8.88
CA LEU A 68 -1.28 6.95 7.77
C LEU A 68 -1.69 6.32 6.43
N LEU A 69 -1.95 5.01 6.40
CA LEU A 69 -2.40 4.31 5.21
C LEU A 69 -3.91 4.48 5.01
N SER A 70 -4.31 4.57 3.74
CA SER A 70 -5.71 4.48 3.35
C SER A 70 -6.26 3.08 3.63
N TYR A 71 -7.58 2.96 3.73
CA TYR A 71 -8.23 1.66 3.91
C TYR A 71 -7.89 0.72 2.76
N SER A 72 -7.63 -0.54 3.08
CA SER A 72 -7.24 -1.58 2.11
C SER A 72 -5.94 -1.32 1.33
N ALA A 73 -5.09 -0.40 1.80
CA ALA A 73 -3.76 -0.19 1.24
C ALA A 73 -2.82 -1.39 1.50
N SER A 74 -2.00 -1.72 0.50
CA SER A 74 -0.99 -2.78 0.60
C SER A 74 0.29 -2.27 1.27
N PHE A 75 0.98 -3.12 2.02
CA PHE A 75 2.29 -2.79 2.57
C PHE A 75 3.27 -3.97 2.46
N ALA A 76 4.56 -3.64 2.43
CA ALA A 76 5.65 -4.61 2.42
C ALA A 76 6.73 -4.20 3.43
N ILE A 77 7.23 -5.18 4.18
CA ILE A 77 8.26 -4.99 5.19
C ILE A 77 9.42 -5.90 4.84
N TYR A 78 10.60 -5.32 4.68
CA TYR A 78 11.85 -6.03 4.52
C TYR A 78 12.65 -5.99 5.82
N HIS A 79 13.13 -7.15 6.24
CA HIS A 79 14.05 -7.29 7.36
C HIS A 79 15.01 -8.46 7.07
N GLN A 80 16.26 -8.33 7.51
CA GLN A 80 17.31 -9.34 7.26
C GLN A 80 17.11 -10.65 8.06
N TYR A 81 16.44 -10.56 9.20
CA TYR A 81 16.12 -11.69 10.07
C TYR A 81 14.63 -11.98 10.06
N LEU A 82 14.26 -13.27 10.08
CA LEU A 82 12.87 -13.74 10.07
C LEU A 82 12.14 -13.45 11.39
N GLN A 83 12.84 -13.56 12.53
CA GLN A 83 12.22 -13.47 13.84
C GLN A 83 11.47 -12.13 14.07
N PRO A 84 12.06 -10.94 13.78
CA PRO A 84 11.33 -9.67 13.90
C PRO A 84 10.10 -9.55 12.97
N LEU A 85 10.13 -10.20 11.81
CA LEU A 85 8.98 -10.25 10.90
C LEU A 85 7.87 -11.13 11.45
N ALA A 86 8.22 -12.28 12.02
CA ALA A 86 7.27 -13.20 12.65
C ALA A 86 6.61 -12.54 13.87
N ASP A 87 7.40 -11.89 14.73
CA ASP A 87 6.89 -11.15 15.90
C ASP A 87 5.98 -10.00 15.46
N CYS A 88 6.38 -9.23 14.44
CA CYS A 88 5.55 -8.18 13.87
C CYS A 88 4.24 -8.73 13.28
N MET A 89 4.29 -9.80 12.49
CA MET A 89 3.12 -10.47 11.92
C MET A 89 2.15 -10.91 13.01
N HIS A 90 2.66 -11.52 14.09
CA HIS A 90 1.85 -11.95 15.22
C HIS A 90 1.15 -10.76 15.91
N ASN A 91 1.88 -9.68 16.18
CA ASN A 91 1.31 -8.47 16.78
C ASN A 91 0.24 -7.82 15.89
N LEU A 92 0.45 -7.79 14.57
CA LEU A 92 -0.52 -7.30 13.61
C LEU A 92 -1.81 -8.14 13.58
N GLN A 93 -1.68 -9.46 13.71
CA GLN A 93 -2.81 -10.39 13.79
C GLN A 93 -3.61 -10.20 15.08
N ILE A 94 -2.93 -10.11 16.23
CA ILE A 94 -3.57 -9.84 17.52
C ILE A 94 -4.32 -8.51 17.48
N GLY A 95 -3.67 -7.47 16.95
CA GLY A 95 -4.25 -6.13 16.82
C GLY A 95 -5.33 -6.01 15.75
N LYS A 96 -5.55 -7.04 14.91
CA LYS A 96 -6.46 -7.02 13.75
C LYS A 96 -6.25 -5.80 12.84
N MET A 97 -5.00 -5.36 12.72
CA MET A 97 -4.64 -4.13 11.98
C MET A 97 -4.40 -4.39 10.49
N ALA A 98 -4.10 -5.63 10.13
CA ALA A 98 -3.81 -6.04 8.77
C ALA A 98 -4.38 -7.44 8.48
N ILE A 99 -4.64 -7.70 7.21
CA ILE A 99 -5.16 -8.97 6.71
C ILE A 99 -4.27 -9.50 5.59
N GLY A 100 -4.33 -10.81 5.32
CA GLY A 100 -3.55 -11.42 4.24
C GLY A 100 -2.04 -11.38 4.45
N LEU A 101 -1.59 -11.37 5.71
CA LEU A 101 -0.17 -11.32 6.06
C LEU A 101 0.55 -12.60 5.63
N GLN A 102 1.66 -12.43 4.93
CA GLN A 102 2.51 -13.52 4.45
C GLN A 102 3.98 -13.14 4.64
N ILE A 103 4.80 -14.12 5.03
CA ILE A 103 6.25 -13.97 5.06
C ILE A 103 6.83 -14.78 3.90
N LEU A 104 7.72 -14.13 3.14
CA LEU A 104 8.33 -14.70 1.93
C LEU A 104 9.85 -14.66 2.08
N GLU A 105 10.51 -15.78 1.76
CA GLU A 105 11.97 -15.89 1.68
C GLU A 105 12.38 -16.22 0.25
N PRO A 106 12.63 -15.20 -0.60
CA PRO A 106 13.02 -15.44 -1.99
C PRO A 106 14.47 -15.98 -2.05
N TRP A 107 14.64 -17.16 -2.65
CA TRP A 107 15.94 -17.77 -2.90
C TRP A 107 16.35 -17.62 -4.36
N LEU A 108 17.50 -17.00 -4.62
CA LEU A 108 18.09 -16.93 -5.96
C LEU A 108 19.20 -17.97 -6.08
N ARG A 109 19.12 -18.85 -7.08
CA ARG A 109 20.20 -19.79 -7.42
C ARG A 109 20.54 -19.63 -8.90
N GLU A 110 21.78 -19.27 -9.17
CA GLU A 110 22.34 -19.29 -10.52
C GLU A 110 22.75 -20.72 -10.86
N TYR A 111 22.36 -21.18 -12.05
CA TYR A 111 22.74 -22.49 -12.56
C TYR A 111 23.80 -22.30 -13.65
N GLN A 112 24.91 -23.03 -13.53
CA GLN A 112 25.89 -23.11 -14.61
C GLN A 112 25.29 -23.92 -15.77
N VAL A 113 25.17 -23.29 -16.94
CA VAL A 113 24.86 -23.98 -18.19
C VAL A 113 26.17 -24.41 -18.84
N LEU A 114 26.46 -25.72 -18.82
CA LEU A 114 27.61 -26.28 -19.54
C LEU A 114 27.30 -26.37 -21.05
N PRO A 115 28.27 -26.07 -21.94
CA PRO A 115 28.14 -26.30 -23.38
C PRO A 115 28.07 -27.78 -23.75
#